data_AF-A0A9W7KS56-F1
#
_entry.id   AF-A0A9W7KS56-F1
#
_cell.length_a   1.000
_cell.length_b   1.000
_cell.length_c   1.000
_cell.angle_alpha   90.00
_cell.angle_beta   90.00
_cell.angle_gamma   90.00
#
_symmetry.space_group_name_H-M   'P 1'
#
loop_
_entity.id
_entity.type
_entity.pdbx_description
1 polymer ?
#
loop_
_entity_poly.entity_id
_entity_poly.type
_entity_poly.pdbx_seq_one_letter_code
_entity_poly.pdbx_strand_id
1 'polypeptide(L)'
;MSSLPAARRFPFSPKKSEKSPKKSPKKSFREAADILIATQKANDEYRKKRERTTGEPYSAVVEGLTGAQGTLAVISALLAGFAFSGLTAVTPEDAERVHPTIAMLYYATTTVSVAVQLFVCVVCTLLEQEGKVARGLAMARASDAASSYEYEEQLKGWYGRQEFAVFRTQIIWAFVFGVPCFAISLAFLCLLKIYRIEVALVCFSCFAFVGFLMLRYILWLNEMFRVGVLGLREKFSSPRVSWTKKKEGPEDDEKAKEIKND
;
A
#
# COMPACT_ATOMS: atom_id res chain seq x y z
N MET A 1 18.51 -17.43 36.21
CA MET A 1 17.82 -18.59 36.83
C MET A 1 16.40 -18.16 37.13
N SER A 2 15.46 -18.47 36.25
CA SER A 2 14.02 -18.26 36.45
C SER A 2 13.27 -19.21 35.53
N SER A 3 12.32 -19.91 36.14
CA SER A 3 11.75 -21.21 35.76
C SER A 3 10.68 -21.14 34.68
N LEU A 4 10.79 -22.03 33.70
CA LEU A 4 9.75 -22.36 32.72
C LEU A 4 8.51 -22.97 33.42
N PRO A 5 7.26 -22.60 33.03
CA PRO A 5 6.08 -23.24 33.56
C PRO A 5 5.84 -24.61 32.90
N ALA A 6 5.48 -25.56 33.75
CA ALA A 6 5.31 -26.98 33.47
C ALA A 6 4.17 -27.29 32.48
N ALA A 7 4.44 -28.25 31.60
CA ALA A 7 3.47 -28.87 30.70
C ALA A 7 2.31 -29.52 31.47
N ARG A 8 1.07 -29.06 31.22
CA ARG A 8 -0.16 -29.72 31.66
C ARG A 8 -0.32 -31.04 30.93
N ARG A 9 -0.15 -32.16 31.65
CA ARG A 9 -0.56 -33.49 31.22
C ARG A 9 -2.09 -33.59 31.36
N PHE A 10 -2.77 -33.87 30.25
CA PHE A 10 -4.18 -34.28 30.27
C PHE A 10 -4.28 -35.78 30.58
N PRO A 11 -5.15 -36.23 31.49
CA PRO A 11 -5.39 -37.64 31.71
C PRO A 11 -6.26 -38.21 30.57
N PHE A 12 -5.69 -39.13 29.80
CA PHE A 12 -6.46 -40.01 28.93
C PHE A 12 -7.27 -40.98 29.80
N SER A 13 -8.57 -40.73 29.93
CA SER A 13 -9.52 -41.74 30.41
C SER A 13 -9.87 -42.69 29.26
N PRO A 14 -9.62 -44.00 29.38
CA PRO A 14 -10.07 -44.96 28.38
C PRO A 14 -11.60 -45.13 28.53
N LYS A 15 -12.37 -44.54 27.61
CA LYS A 15 -13.81 -44.82 27.49
C LYS A 15 -13.99 -46.26 27.00
N LYS A 16 -14.78 -47.01 27.77
CA LYS A 16 -15.26 -48.36 27.47
C LYS A 16 -15.77 -48.46 26.04
N SER A 17 -15.29 -49.47 25.33
CA SER A 17 -15.73 -49.87 23.99
C SER A 17 -17.20 -50.29 24.02
N GLU A 18 -18.06 -49.44 23.49
CA GLU A 18 -19.46 -49.75 23.22
C GLU A 18 -19.53 -50.60 21.96
N LYS A 19 -20.31 -51.70 22.03
CA LYS A 19 -20.43 -52.70 20.97
C LYS A 19 -20.96 -52.07 19.69
N SER A 20 -20.09 -52.05 18.67
CA SER A 20 -20.41 -51.67 17.29
C SER A 20 -21.45 -52.61 16.67
N PRO A 21 -22.55 -52.10 16.08
CA PRO A 21 -23.47 -52.93 15.31
C PRO A 21 -22.79 -53.39 14.02
N LYS A 22 -22.78 -54.72 13.78
CA LYS A 22 -22.37 -55.33 12.51
C LYS A 22 -23.33 -54.89 11.39
N LYS A 23 -23.04 -53.76 10.73
CA LYS A 23 -23.61 -53.41 9.43
C LYS A 23 -22.65 -53.84 8.32
N SER A 24 -23.23 -54.41 7.27
CA SER A 24 -22.55 -55.04 6.14
C SER A 24 -21.60 -54.08 5.39
N PRO A 25 -20.37 -54.52 5.03
CA PRO A 25 -19.25 -53.61 4.75
C PRO A 25 -19.11 -53.18 3.28
N LYS A 26 -20.17 -53.30 2.46
CA LYS A 26 -20.05 -53.08 0.99
C LYS A 26 -20.61 -51.75 0.48
N LYS A 27 -21.40 -51.02 1.27
CA LYS A 27 -21.90 -49.67 0.89
C LYS A 27 -21.00 -48.52 1.36
N SER A 28 -20.20 -48.69 2.43
CA SER A 28 -19.42 -47.58 3.01
C SER A 28 -18.15 -47.23 2.23
N PHE A 29 -17.60 -48.16 1.45
CA PHE A 29 -16.38 -47.89 0.65
C PHE A 29 -16.64 -47.02 -0.57
N ARG A 30 -17.83 -47.14 -1.19
CA ARG A 30 -18.22 -46.25 -2.30
C ARG A 30 -18.49 -44.83 -1.80
N GLU A 31 -19.26 -44.67 -0.72
CA GLU A 31 -19.48 -43.34 -0.12
C GLU A 31 -18.17 -42.69 0.35
N ALA A 32 -17.26 -43.45 0.97
CA ALA A 32 -15.96 -42.91 1.37
C ALA A 32 -15.12 -42.50 0.16
N ALA A 33 -15.12 -43.28 -0.93
CA ALA A 33 -14.42 -42.93 -2.16
C ALA A 33 -15.03 -41.69 -2.85
N ASP A 34 -16.35 -41.60 -2.89
CA ASP A 34 -17.07 -40.46 -3.47
C ASP A 34 -16.80 -39.16 -2.68
N ILE A 35 -16.74 -39.24 -1.35
CA ILE A 35 -16.35 -38.11 -0.49
C ILE A 35 -14.90 -37.71 -0.76
N LEU A 36 -13.98 -38.67 -0.89
CA LEU A 36 -12.56 -38.40 -1.14
C LEU A 36 -12.34 -37.75 -2.51
N ILE A 37 -13.06 -38.22 -3.54
CA ILE A 37 -13.05 -37.65 -4.89
C ILE A 37 -13.68 -36.24 -4.89
N ALA A 38 -14.78 -36.02 -4.17
CA ALA A 38 -15.39 -34.69 -4.04
C ALA A 38 -14.45 -33.71 -3.32
N THR A 39 -13.75 -34.18 -2.29
CA THR A 39 -12.78 -33.38 -1.53
C THR A 39 -11.55 -33.06 -2.38
N GLN A 40 -11.05 -34.02 -3.17
CA GLN A 40 -9.98 -33.78 -4.14
C GLN A 40 -10.40 -32.79 -5.24
N LYS A 41 -11.60 -32.94 -5.81
CA LYS A 41 -12.14 -31.99 -6.80
C LYS A 41 -12.29 -30.59 -6.24
N ALA A 42 -12.81 -30.45 -5.02
CA ALA A 42 -12.90 -29.15 -4.36
C ALA A 42 -11.50 -28.54 -4.17
N ASN A 43 -10.52 -29.32 -3.68
CA ASN A 43 -9.14 -28.86 -3.54
C ASN A 43 -8.50 -28.46 -4.89
N ASP A 44 -8.72 -29.24 -5.95
CA ASP A 44 -8.22 -28.93 -7.29
C ASP A 44 -8.90 -27.69 -7.89
N GLU A 45 -10.18 -27.49 -7.61
CA GLU A 45 -10.91 -26.30 -8.05
C GLU A 45 -10.45 -25.05 -7.28
N TYR A 46 -10.20 -25.16 -5.97
CA TYR A 46 -9.55 -24.11 -5.17
C TYR A 46 -8.14 -23.80 -5.69
N ARG A 47 -7.37 -24.83 -6.05
CA ARG A 47 -6.01 -24.69 -6.58
C ARG A 47 -6.00 -24.03 -7.96
N LYS A 48 -6.92 -24.42 -8.85
CA LYS A 48 -7.12 -23.77 -10.16
C LYS A 48 -7.67 -22.35 -10.03
N LYS A 49 -8.51 -22.05 -9.01
CA LYS A 49 -8.93 -20.68 -8.71
C LYS A 49 -7.75 -19.83 -8.22
N ARG A 50 -6.85 -20.41 -7.42
CA ARG A 50 -5.56 -19.83 -7.01
C ARG A 50 -4.70 -19.49 -8.23
N GLU A 51 -4.44 -20.45 -9.11
CA GLU A 51 -3.61 -20.25 -10.32
C GLU A 51 -4.23 -19.27 -11.32
N ARG A 52 -5.57 -19.13 -11.36
CA ARG A 52 -6.25 -18.12 -12.19
C ARG A 52 -6.27 -16.72 -11.60
N THR A 53 -5.95 -16.56 -10.31
CA THR A 53 -5.89 -15.25 -9.63
C THR A 53 -4.47 -14.78 -9.29
N THR A 54 -3.45 -15.60 -9.57
CA THR A 54 -2.05 -15.23 -9.36
C THR A 54 -1.57 -14.22 -10.39
N GLY A 55 -1.88 -12.94 -10.16
CA GLY A 55 -0.84 -11.93 -10.21
C GLY A 55 0.25 -12.26 -9.18
N GLU A 56 1.35 -11.51 -9.18
CA GLU A 56 2.42 -11.68 -8.19
C GLU A 56 1.86 -11.79 -6.76
N PRO A 57 2.39 -12.67 -5.91
CA PRO A 57 1.92 -12.81 -4.54
C PRO A 57 1.95 -11.45 -3.85
N TYR A 58 0.91 -11.11 -3.07
CA TYR A 58 0.77 -9.78 -2.47
C TYR A 58 1.93 -9.47 -1.51
N SER A 59 2.57 -10.51 -0.97
CA SER A 59 3.84 -10.41 -0.26
C SER A 59 5.01 -9.86 -1.09
N ALA A 60 5.11 -10.18 -2.38
CA ALA A 60 6.11 -9.57 -3.27
C ALA A 60 5.83 -8.09 -3.50
N VAL A 61 4.55 -7.70 -3.61
CA VAL A 61 4.13 -6.29 -3.70
C VAL A 61 4.50 -5.53 -2.43
N VAL A 62 4.25 -6.12 -1.26
CA VAL A 62 4.62 -5.53 0.04
C VAL A 62 6.14 -5.45 0.22
N GLU A 63 6.89 -6.45 -0.26
CA GLU A 63 8.35 -6.40 -0.28
C GLU A 63 8.89 -5.26 -1.16
N GLY A 64 8.35 -5.12 -2.38
CA GLY A 64 8.71 -4.01 -3.26
C GLY A 64 8.38 -2.64 -2.63
N LEU A 65 7.21 -2.53 -1.98
CA LEU A 65 6.79 -1.30 -1.31
C LEU A 65 7.67 -0.95 -0.11
N THR A 66 8.01 -1.93 0.73
CA THR A 66 8.90 -1.72 1.89
C THR A 66 10.31 -1.35 1.45
N GLY A 67 10.84 -2.00 0.40
CA GLY A 67 12.12 -1.62 -0.21
C GLY A 67 12.11 -0.21 -0.81
N ALA A 68 11.02 0.18 -1.48
CA ALA A 68 10.85 1.53 -1.99
C ALA A 68 10.79 2.57 -0.86
N GLN A 69 10.12 2.28 0.26
CA GLN A 69 10.08 3.15 1.43
C GLN A 69 11.47 3.34 2.06
N GLY A 70 12.25 2.26 2.21
CA GLY A 70 13.63 2.36 2.68
C GLY A 70 14.50 3.22 1.76
N THR A 71 14.32 3.07 0.44
CA THR A 71 15.02 3.90 -0.55
C THR A 71 14.65 5.38 -0.43
N LEU A 72 13.35 5.68 -0.27
CA LEU A 72 12.88 7.05 -0.03
C LEU A 72 13.48 7.63 1.26
N ALA A 73 13.56 6.84 2.33
CA ALA A 73 14.16 7.27 3.58
C ALA A 73 15.63 7.68 3.40
N VAL A 74 16.41 6.86 2.68
CA VAL A 74 17.82 7.14 2.40
C VAL A 74 17.97 8.41 1.54
N ILE A 75 17.20 8.56 0.48
CA ILE A 75 17.26 9.74 -0.39
C ILE A 75 16.89 10.99 0.42
N SER A 76 15.83 10.94 1.21
CA SER A 76 15.43 12.05 2.08
C SER A 76 16.50 12.41 3.11
N ALA A 77 17.14 11.41 3.74
CA ALA A 77 18.25 11.66 4.65
C ALA A 77 19.42 12.38 3.96
N LEU A 78 19.77 11.96 2.74
CA LEU A 78 20.82 12.59 1.95
C LEU A 78 20.45 14.03 1.58
N LEU A 79 19.23 14.29 1.13
CA LEU A 79 18.76 15.64 0.80
C LEU A 79 18.76 16.55 2.03
N ALA A 80 18.29 16.06 3.17
CA ALA A 80 18.35 16.79 4.44
C ALA A 80 19.80 17.09 4.84
N GLY A 81 20.69 16.11 4.73
CA GLY A 81 22.12 16.27 5.02
C GLY A 81 22.80 17.30 4.12
N PHE A 82 22.53 17.27 2.81
CA PHE A 82 23.06 18.27 1.88
C PHE A 82 22.50 19.66 2.13
N ALA A 83 21.20 19.79 2.41
CA ALA A 83 20.58 21.06 2.73
C ALA A 83 21.17 21.66 4.02
N PHE A 84 21.32 20.82 5.05
CA PHE A 84 21.92 21.24 6.32
C PHE A 84 23.41 21.58 6.19
N SER A 85 24.17 20.83 5.39
CA SER A 85 25.56 21.15 5.08
C SER A 85 25.69 22.48 4.34
N GLY A 86 24.80 22.76 3.39
CA GLY A 86 24.72 24.06 2.74
C GLY A 86 24.45 25.18 3.75
N LEU A 87 23.51 24.95 4.69
CA LEU A 87 23.14 25.91 5.73
C LEU A 87 24.33 26.28 6.61
N THR A 88 25.07 25.28 7.09
CA THR A 88 26.23 25.50 7.98
C THR A 88 27.46 26.02 7.24
N ALA A 89 27.52 25.86 5.92
CA ALA A 89 28.59 26.43 5.12
C ALA A 89 28.46 27.95 4.94
N VAL A 90 27.26 28.53 5.05
CA VAL A 90 27.05 29.99 4.91
C VAL A 90 27.64 30.73 6.10
N THR A 91 28.56 31.65 5.83
CA THR A 91 29.17 32.49 6.87
C THR A 91 28.37 33.79 7.06
N PRO A 92 28.49 34.47 8.21
CA PRO A 92 27.87 35.79 8.41
C PRO A 92 28.26 36.80 7.32
N GLU A 93 29.53 36.76 6.90
CA GLU A 93 30.07 37.62 5.84
C GLU A 93 29.40 37.38 4.47
N ASP A 94 29.02 36.13 4.17
CA ASP A 94 28.28 35.81 2.94
C ASP A 94 26.85 36.38 3.00
N ALA A 95 26.21 36.34 4.17
CA ALA A 95 24.86 36.86 4.37
C ALA A 95 24.79 38.39 4.32
N GLU A 96 25.81 39.08 4.82
CA GLU A 96 25.89 40.55 4.81
C GLU A 96 26.13 41.15 3.41
N ARG A 97 26.68 40.37 2.47
CA ARG A 97 26.94 40.82 1.09
C ARG A 97 25.70 40.90 0.22
N VAL A 98 24.62 40.20 0.59
CA VAL A 98 23.38 40.16 -0.18
C VAL A 98 22.27 40.93 0.53
N HIS A 99 21.19 41.22 -0.18
CA HIS A 99 20.02 41.82 0.45
C HIS A 99 19.48 40.91 1.58
N PRO A 100 19.15 41.45 2.77
CA PRO A 100 18.70 40.63 3.91
C PRO A 100 17.52 39.70 3.60
N THR A 101 16.62 40.13 2.71
CA THR A 101 15.51 39.30 2.23
C THR A 101 15.98 38.02 1.54
N ILE A 102 17.06 38.05 0.76
CA ILE A 102 17.60 36.87 0.06
C ILE A 102 18.15 35.87 1.10
N ALA A 103 18.91 36.36 2.08
CA ALA A 103 19.42 35.55 3.18
C ALA A 103 18.27 34.93 3.99
N MET A 104 17.24 35.72 4.34
CA MET A 104 16.06 35.21 5.04
C MET A 104 15.29 34.15 4.25
N LEU A 105 15.11 34.36 2.95
CA LEU A 105 14.47 33.37 2.07
C LEU A 105 15.30 32.08 1.99
N TYR A 106 16.62 32.18 1.90
CA TYR A 106 17.51 31.03 1.95
C TYR A 106 17.35 30.24 3.26
N TYR A 107 17.41 30.91 4.41
CA TYR A 107 17.27 30.27 5.71
C TYR A 107 15.90 29.60 5.89
N ALA A 108 14.83 30.29 5.50
CA ALA A 108 13.47 29.75 5.59
C ALA A 108 13.29 28.54 4.67
N THR A 109 13.66 28.65 3.40
CA THR A 109 13.50 27.56 2.42
C THR A 109 14.35 26.34 2.75
N THR A 110 15.59 26.55 3.20
CA THR A 110 16.48 25.45 3.62
C THR A 110 15.97 24.76 4.87
N THR A 111 15.50 25.51 5.87
CA THR A 111 14.96 24.93 7.11
C THR A 111 13.70 24.11 6.83
N VAL A 112 12.78 24.62 6.01
CA VAL A 112 11.59 23.88 5.59
C VAL A 112 11.97 22.63 4.81
N SER A 113 12.95 22.72 3.90
CA SER A 113 13.44 21.57 3.13
C SER A 113 14.01 20.49 4.06
N VAL A 114 14.89 20.85 5.00
CA VAL A 114 15.44 19.91 5.99
C VAL A 114 14.33 19.28 6.83
N ALA A 115 13.39 20.07 7.35
CA ALA A 115 12.31 19.56 8.20
C ALA A 115 11.40 18.57 7.46
N VAL A 116 11.01 18.89 6.22
CA VAL A 116 10.17 18.01 5.39
C VAL A 116 10.92 16.72 5.05
N GLN A 117 12.20 16.79 4.68
CA GLN A 117 12.98 15.61 4.34
C GLN A 117 13.27 14.72 5.55
N LEU A 118 13.57 15.30 6.73
CA LEU A 118 13.71 14.52 7.96
C LEU A 118 12.39 13.86 8.37
N PHE A 119 11.27 14.57 8.24
CA PHE A 119 9.95 13.99 8.47
C PHE A 119 9.70 12.78 7.57
N VAL A 120 9.94 12.90 6.26
CA VAL A 120 9.81 11.78 5.32
C VAL A 120 10.74 10.63 5.71
N CYS A 121 12.01 10.92 6.02
CA CYS A 121 12.99 9.91 6.41
C CYS A 121 12.53 9.11 7.63
N VAL A 122 12.13 9.78 8.71
CA VAL A 122 11.67 9.14 9.94
C VAL A 122 10.44 8.29 9.68
N VAL A 123 9.45 8.85 8.99
CA VAL A 123 8.20 8.14 8.76
C VAL A 123 8.39 6.94 7.82
N CYS A 124 9.17 7.08 6.74
CA CYS A 124 9.50 5.97 5.86
C CYS A 124 10.28 4.86 6.60
N THR A 125 11.19 5.23 7.50
CA THR A 125 11.92 4.25 8.34
C THR A 125 10.96 3.51 9.27
N LEU A 126 10.03 4.21 9.92
CA LEU A 126 9.00 3.58 10.75
C LEU A 126 8.13 2.62 9.94
N LEU A 127 7.67 3.05 8.75
CA LEU A 127 6.87 2.20 7.87
C LEU A 127 7.63 0.97 7.36
N GLU A 128 8.92 1.11 7.07
CA GLU A 128 9.78 -0.03 6.70
C GLU A 128 9.89 -1.02 7.87
N GLN A 129 10.11 -0.53 9.10
CA GLN A 129 10.18 -1.38 10.29
C GLN A 129 8.85 -2.07 10.57
N GLU A 130 7.74 -1.34 10.49
CA GLU A 130 6.42 -1.95 10.66
C GLU A 130 6.12 -2.99 9.58
N GLY A 131 6.49 -2.74 8.33
CA GLY A 131 6.36 -3.70 7.24
C GLY A 131 7.19 -4.97 7.47
N LYS A 132 8.42 -4.83 7.98
CA LYS A 132 9.28 -5.97 8.37
C LYS A 132 8.68 -6.75 9.54
N VAL A 133 8.18 -6.07 10.56
CA VAL A 133 7.53 -6.70 11.73
C VAL A 133 6.24 -7.41 11.32
N ALA A 134 5.41 -6.78 10.49
CA ALA A 134 4.18 -7.39 9.98
C ALA A 134 4.47 -8.68 9.20
N ARG A 135 5.49 -8.67 8.34
CA ARG A 135 5.96 -9.87 7.65
C ARG A 135 6.47 -10.93 8.61
N GLY A 136 7.30 -10.55 9.59
CA GLY A 136 7.84 -11.48 10.59
C GLY A 136 6.74 -12.14 11.43
N LEU A 137 5.75 -11.37 11.89
CA LEU A 137 4.59 -11.88 12.63
C LEU A 137 3.71 -12.79 11.77
N ALA A 138 3.50 -12.42 10.51
CA ALA A 138 2.69 -13.21 9.60
C ALA A 138 3.41 -14.54 9.24
N MET A 139 4.74 -14.53 9.02
CA MET A 139 5.54 -15.75 8.83
C MET A 139 5.53 -16.65 10.08
N ALA A 140 5.64 -16.08 11.28
CA ALA A 140 5.62 -16.85 12.53
C ALA A 140 4.29 -17.57 12.77
N ARG A 141 3.18 -17.04 12.24
CA ARG A 141 1.85 -17.68 12.28
C ARG A 141 1.63 -18.66 11.14
N ALA A 142 2.36 -18.50 10.05
CA ALA A 142 2.23 -19.30 8.85
C ALA A 142 3.19 -20.52 8.83
N SER A 143 3.01 -21.46 9.77
CA SER A 143 3.88 -22.64 9.87
C SER A 143 3.50 -23.81 8.94
N ASP A 144 2.38 -23.77 8.21
CA ASP A 144 1.88 -24.88 7.36
C ASP A 144 1.53 -24.45 5.93
N ALA A 145 1.57 -25.35 4.93
CA ALA A 145 1.29 -25.01 3.52
C ALA A 145 -0.12 -24.41 3.27
N ALA A 146 -1.11 -24.70 4.13
CA ALA A 146 -2.43 -24.04 4.11
C ALA A 146 -2.38 -22.59 4.61
N SER A 147 -1.42 -22.27 5.48
CA SER A 147 -1.24 -20.95 6.09
C SER A 147 -0.62 -19.90 5.16
N SER A 148 -0.12 -20.30 3.98
CA SER A 148 0.34 -19.34 2.96
C SER A 148 -0.80 -18.46 2.45
N TYR A 149 -2.05 -18.96 2.46
CA TYR A 149 -3.22 -18.16 2.10
C TYR A 149 -3.57 -17.16 3.20
N GLU A 150 -3.61 -17.63 4.46
CA GLU A 150 -3.87 -16.78 5.62
C GLU A 150 -2.81 -15.69 5.80
N TYR A 151 -1.55 -16.01 5.46
CA TYR A 151 -0.45 -15.05 5.40
C TYR A 151 -0.75 -13.89 4.45
N GLU A 152 -1.09 -14.18 3.18
CA GLU A 152 -1.40 -13.18 2.16
C GLU A 152 -2.65 -12.36 2.53
N GLU A 153 -3.67 -13.00 3.10
CA GLU A 153 -4.91 -12.34 3.52
C GLU A 153 -4.69 -11.40 4.72
N GLN A 154 -3.89 -11.81 5.71
CA GLN A 154 -3.52 -10.95 6.84
C GLN A 154 -2.67 -9.76 6.37
N LEU A 155 -1.70 -9.99 5.48
CA LEU A 155 -0.87 -8.93 4.91
C LEU A 155 -1.72 -7.91 4.15
N LYS A 156 -2.68 -8.40 3.34
CA LYS A 156 -3.63 -7.58 2.61
C LYS A 156 -4.59 -6.82 3.52
N GLY A 157 -5.04 -7.43 4.62
CA GLY A 157 -5.86 -6.76 5.62
C GLY A 157 -5.11 -5.64 6.36
N TRP A 158 -3.80 -5.78 6.54
CA TRP A 158 -2.97 -4.77 7.19
C TRP A 158 -2.65 -3.60 6.24
N TYR A 159 -2.17 -3.88 5.03
CA TYR A 159 -1.86 -2.86 4.01
C TYR A 159 -3.10 -2.24 3.35
N GLY A 160 -4.23 -2.96 3.33
CA GLY A 160 -5.48 -2.54 2.72
C GLY A 160 -6.30 -1.57 3.57
N ARG A 161 -5.87 -1.24 4.80
CA ARG A 161 -6.53 -0.23 5.63
C ARG A 161 -6.47 1.12 4.93
N GLN A 162 -7.64 1.73 4.72
CA GLN A 162 -7.77 3.00 4.01
C GLN A 162 -6.93 4.12 4.65
N GLU A 163 -6.87 4.14 5.98
CA GLU A 163 -6.06 5.09 6.75
C GLU A 163 -4.57 4.99 6.41
N PHE A 164 -4.04 3.77 6.31
CA PHE A 164 -2.65 3.52 5.96
C PHE A 164 -2.33 3.95 4.52
N ALA A 165 -3.25 3.68 3.59
CA ALA A 165 -3.10 4.12 2.20
C ALA A 165 -3.10 5.65 2.06
N VAL A 166 -3.96 6.35 2.81
CA VAL A 166 -3.99 7.83 2.84
C VAL A 166 -2.70 8.37 3.43
N PHE A 167 -2.26 7.84 4.57
CA PHE A 167 -1.02 8.25 5.23
C PHE A 167 0.20 8.07 4.31
N ARG A 168 0.36 6.89 3.68
CA ARG A 168 1.43 6.63 2.70
C ARG A 168 1.41 7.63 1.54
N THR A 169 0.23 7.95 1.03
CA THR A 169 0.08 8.92 -0.07
C THR A 169 0.54 10.31 0.35
N GLN A 170 0.19 10.75 1.57
CA GLN A 170 0.65 12.04 2.10
C GLN A 170 2.18 12.13 2.22
N ILE A 171 2.84 11.04 2.64
CA ILE A 171 4.31 10.99 2.76
C ILE A 171 4.97 11.07 1.38
N ILE A 172 4.44 10.34 0.39
CA ILE A 172 4.94 10.42 -0.98
C ILE A 172 4.80 11.86 -1.50
N TRP A 173 3.67 12.52 -1.27
CA TRP A 173 3.52 13.92 -1.64
C TRP A 173 4.50 14.83 -0.89
N ALA A 174 4.69 14.64 0.41
CA ALA A 174 5.68 15.40 1.18
C ALA A 174 7.10 15.25 0.63
N PHE A 175 7.51 14.03 0.26
CA PHE A 175 8.77 13.78 -0.42
C PHE A 175 8.86 14.53 -1.76
N VAL A 176 7.83 14.35 -2.59
CA VAL A 176 7.76 14.92 -3.94
C VAL A 176 7.80 16.45 -3.88
N PHE A 177 7.10 17.10 -2.94
CA PHE A 177 7.17 18.55 -2.71
C PHE A 177 8.49 18.99 -2.05
N GLY A 178 9.15 18.13 -1.27
CA GLY A 178 10.43 18.43 -0.66
C GLY A 178 11.57 18.62 -1.66
N VAL A 179 11.52 17.94 -2.81
CA VAL A 179 12.54 18.05 -3.88
C VAL A 179 12.60 19.45 -4.53
N PRO A 180 11.50 20.05 -5.03
CA PRO A 180 11.54 21.41 -5.56
C PRO A 180 11.88 22.44 -4.48
N CYS A 181 11.46 22.24 -3.22
CA CYS A 181 11.90 23.10 -2.11
C CYS A 181 13.43 23.08 -1.93
N PHE A 182 14.05 21.91 -2.05
CA PHE A 182 15.52 21.77 -2.04
C PHE A 182 16.18 22.45 -3.25
N ALA A 183 15.61 22.32 -4.45
CA ALA A 183 16.13 23.01 -5.63
C ALA A 183 16.06 24.55 -5.48
N ILE A 184 14.97 25.06 -4.92
CA ILE A 184 14.80 26.49 -4.65
C ILE A 184 15.81 26.97 -3.59
N SER A 185 16.07 26.18 -2.53
CA SER A 185 17.08 26.56 -1.53
C SER A 185 18.49 26.60 -2.13
N LEU A 186 18.83 25.68 -3.04
CA LEU A 186 20.08 25.72 -3.81
C LEU A 186 20.18 26.97 -4.70
N ALA A 187 19.07 27.42 -5.30
CA ALA A 187 19.05 28.65 -6.08
C ALA A 187 19.49 29.84 -5.23
N PHE A 188 18.92 30.00 -4.03
CA PHE A 188 19.32 31.07 -3.12
C PHE A 188 20.75 30.90 -2.59
N LEU A 189 21.20 29.66 -2.35
CA LEU A 189 22.58 29.39 -1.97
C LEU A 189 23.58 29.88 -3.02
N CYS A 190 23.26 29.76 -4.31
CA CYS A 190 24.10 30.30 -5.39
C CYS A 190 24.30 31.82 -5.27
N LEU A 191 23.26 32.56 -4.89
CA LEU A 191 23.34 34.02 -4.70
C LEU A 191 24.21 34.39 -3.48
N LEU A 192 24.23 33.55 -2.45
CA LEU A 192 25.03 33.77 -1.24
C LEU A 192 26.51 33.41 -1.44
N LYS A 193 26.79 32.30 -2.15
CA LYS A 193 28.15 31.73 -2.21
C LYS A 193 28.97 32.13 -3.42
N ILE A 194 28.35 32.50 -4.54
CA ILE A 194 29.09 32.81 -5.76
C ILE A 194 29.45 34.29 -5.78
N TYR A 195 30.75 34.59 -5.71
CA TYR A 195 31.27 35.97 -5.68
C TYR A 195 30.98 36.77 -6.96
N ARG A 196 30.98 36.12 -8.13
CA ARG A 196 30.69 36.78 -9.41
C ARG A 196 29.18 36.80 -9.66
N ILE A 197 28.57 37.98 -9.55
CA ILE A 197 27.11 38.15 -9.60
C ILE A 197 26.48 37.60 -10.90
N GLU A 198 27.16 37.76 -12.05
CA GLU A 198 26.68 37.23 -13.34
C GLU A 198 26.54 35.71 -13.30
N VAL A 199 27.54 35.02 -12.75
CA VAL A 199 27.53 33.55 -12.60
C VAL A 199 26.49 33.14 -11.57
N ALA A 200 26.37 33.88 -10.47
CA ALA A 200 25.38 33.65 -9.43
C ALA A 200 23.94 33.70 -9.98
N LEU A 201 23.65 34.69 -10.81
CA LEU A 201 22.33 34.87 -11.45
C LEU A 201 22.01 33.76 -12.46
N VAL A 202 23.00 33.29 -13.23
CA VAL A 202 22.83 32.15 -14.14
C VAL A 202 22.52 30.89 -13.34
N CYS A 203 23.31 30.59 -12.31
CA CYS A 203 23.07 29.42 -11.45
C CYS A 203 21.72 29.50 -10.72
N PHE A 204 21.38 30.67 -10.16
CA PHE A 204 20.07 30.92 -9.56
C PHE A 204 18.94 30.63 -10.55
N SER A 205 19.03 31.16 -11.77
CA SER A 205 18.01 31.00 -12.79
C SER A 205 17.85 29.53 -13.19
N CYS A 206 18.95 28.78 -13.33
CA CYS A 206 18.92 27.35 -13.63
C CYS A 206 18.21 26.55 -12.52
N PHE A 207 18.62 26.73 -11.26
CA PHE A 207 18.03 25.99 -10.14
C PHE A 207 16.57 26.40 -9.87
N ALA A 208 16.27 27.69 -9.95
CA ALA A 208 14.91 28.21 -9.83
C ALA A 208 14.00 27.67 -10.94
N PHE A 209 14.50 27.62 -12.18
CA PHE A 209 13.77 27.05 -13.32
C PHE A 209 13.49 25.56 -13.14
N VAL A 210 14.50 24.78 -12.74
CA VAL A 210 14.33 23.34 -12.45
C VAL A 210 13.34 23.12 -11.31
N GLY A 211 13.48 23.87 -10.21
CA GLY A 211 12.55 23.79 -9.08
C GLY A 211 11.11 24.17 -9.47
N PHE A 212 10.94 25.21 -10.29
CA PHE A 212 9.64 25.62 -10.80
C PHE A 212 9.02 24.59 -11.75
N LEU A 213 9.80 24.03 -12.69
CA LEU A 213 9.34 22.98 -13.59
C LEU A 213 8.90 21.74 -12.81
N MET A 214 9.68 21.32 -11.82
CA MET A 214 9.31 20.22 -10.93
C MET A 214 8.00 20.53 -10.20
N LEU A 215 7.88 21.70 -9.57
CA LEU A 215 6.67 22.08 -8.86
C LEU A 215 5.44 22.11 -9.79
N ARG A 216 5.58 22.67 -10.99
CA ARG A 216 4.51 22.69 -11.99
C ARG A 216 4.10 21.28 -12.40
N TYR A 217 5.07 20.41 -12.66
CA TYR A 217 4.81 19.01 -13.04
C TYR A 217 4.12 18.24 -11.91
N ILE A 218 4.54 18.46 -10.66
CA ILE A 218 3.94 17.87 -9.46
C ILE A 218 2.49 18.31 -9.28
N LEU A 219 2.21 19.61 -9.41
CA LEU A 219 0.85 20.14 -9.34
C LEU A 219 -0.04 19.59 -10.46
N TRP A 220 0.50 19.47 -11.67
CA TRP A 220 -0.21 18.87 -12.79
C TRP A 220 -0.52 17.38 -12.53
N LEU A 221 0.46 16.60 -12.05
CA LEU A 221 0.23 15.21 -11.66
C LEU A 221 -0.82 15.10 -10.56
N ASN A 222 -0.78 15.97 -9.54
CA ASN A 222 -1.75 15.96 -8.46
C ASN A 222 -3.18 16.19 -8.97
N GLU A 223 -3.35 17.14 -9.89
CA GLU A 223 -4.66 17.41 -10.50
C GLU A 223 -5.13 16.22 -11.35
N MET A 224 -4.24 15.62 -12.15
CA MET A 224 -4.57 14.43 -12.94
C MET A 224 -4.96 13.24 -12.07
N PHE A 225 -4.27 13.03 -10.94
CA PHE A 225 -4.65 12.01 -9.95
C PHE A 225 -6.00 12.32 -9.31
N ARG A 226 -6.24 13.57 -8.91
CA ARG A 226 -7.50 14.00 -8.31
C ARG A 226 -8.68 13.77 -9.25
N VAL A 227 -8.57 14.22 -10.49
CA VAL A 227 -9.60 14.05 -11.53
C VAL A 227 -9.78 12.57 -11.87
N GLY A 228 -8.70 11.80 -12.00
CA GLY A 228 -8.77 10.37 -12.30
C GLY A 228 -9.48 9.56 -11.21
N VAL A 229 -9.15 9.80 -9.94
CA VAL A 229 -9.76 9.11 -8.80
C VAL A 229 -11.23 9.53 -8.61
N LEU A 230 -11.55 10.82 -8.75
CA LEU A 230 -12.93 11.30 -8.64
C LEU A 230 -13.79 10.82 -9.82
N GLY A 231 -13.26 10.82 -11.04
CA GLY A 231 -13.98 10.34 -12.23
C GLY A 231 -14.21 8.83 -12.23
N LEU A 232 -13.27 8.05 -11.67
CA LEU A 232 -13.49 6.62 -11.43
C LEU A 232 -14.55 6.40 -10.35
N ARG A 233 -14.53 7.19 -9.27
CA ARG A 233 -15.54 7.09 -8.21
C ARG A 233 -16.95 7.34 -8.74
N GLU A 234 -17.15 8.34 -9.61
CA GLU A 234 -18.45 8.60 -10.24
C GLU A 234 -18.91 7.47 -11.17
N LYS A 235 -18.00 6.85 -11.92
CA LYS A 235 -18.33 5.68 -12.76
C LYS A 235 -18.75 4.46 -11.93
N PHE A 236 -18.16 4.26 -10.76
CA PHE A 236 -18.47 3.12 -9.88
C PHE A 236 -19.58 3.41 -8.87
N SER A 237 -19.91 4.68 -8.59
CA SER A 237 -21.01 5.07 -7.71
C SER A 237 -22.35 5.26 -8.45
N SER A 238 -22.42 4.99 -9.75
CA SER A 238 -23.68 4.98 -10.49
C SER A 238 -24.21 3.54 -10.60
N PRO A 239 -25.09 3.07 -9.69
CA PRO A 239 -25.80 1.82 -9.88
C PRO A 239 -26.87 2.04 -10.97
N ARG A 240 -26.47 2.07 -12.25
CA ARG A 240 -27.40 1.69 -13.34
C ARG A 240 -27.41 0.16 -13.46
N VAL A 241 -27.79 -0.50 -12.37
CA VAL A 241 -28.54 -1.76 -12.51
C VAL A 241 -29.97 -1.31 -12.77
N SER A 242 -30.26 -0.90 -14.01
CA SER A 242 -31.64 -0.95 -14.46
C SER A 242 -31.97 -2.44 -14.47
N TRP A 243 -32.65 -2.88 -13.42
CA TRP A 243 -33.52 -4.05 -13.49
C TRP A 243 -34.56 -3.72 -14.54
N THR A 244 -34.18 -3.86 -15.81
CA THR A 244 -35.12 -3.96 -16.90
C THR A 244 -35.91 -5.22 -16.57
N LYS A 245 -37.12 -4.95 -16.06
CA LYS A 245 -38.20 -5.91 -15.83
C LYS A 245 -38.05 -7.06 -16.81
N LYS A 246 -37.66 -8.22 -16.29
CA LYS A 246 -37.87 -9.50 -16.96
C LYS A 246 -39.38 -9.53 -17.20
N LYS A 247 -39.79 -9.33 -18.46
CA LYS A 247 -41.19 -9.48 -18.86
C LYS A 247 -41.63 -10.86 -18.38
N GLU A 248 -42.51 -10.87 -17.39
CA GLU A 248 -43.32 -12.03 -17.08
C GLU A 248 -44.00 -12.42 -18.40
N GLY A 249 -43.72 -13.66 -18.83
CA GLY A 249 -44.45 -14.27 -19.92
C GLY A 249 -45.91 -14.39 -19.48
N PRO A 250 -46.87 -13.99 -20.32
CA PRO A 250 -48.25 -14.41 -20.14
C PRO A 250 -48.30 -15.92 -20.39
N GLU A 251 -48.34 -16.71 -19.31
CA GLU A 251 -48.79 -18.10 -19.34
C GLU A 251 -50.30 -18.10 -19.66
N ASP A 252 -50.62 -18.63 -20.83
CA ASP A 252 -51.66 -19.64 -21.03
C ASP A 252 -52.96 -19.54 -20.21
N ASP A 253 -53.78 -18.51 -20.52
CA ASP A 253 -55.21 -18.48 -20.17
C ASP A 253 -56.05 -18.50 -21.47
N GLU A 254 -55.93 -19.56 -22.28
CA GLU A 254 -56.81 -19.74 -23.44
C GLU A 254 -57.07 -21.22 -23.80
N LYS A 255 -57.36 -22.08 -22.82
CA LYS A 255 -57.96 -23.41 -23.06
C LYS A 255 -58.90 -23.85 -21.94
N ALA A 256 -59.93 -23.05 -21.65
CA ALA A 256 -61.05 -23.51 -20.84
C ALA A 256 -62.30 -22.66 -21.09
N LYS A 257 -62.93 -22.82 -22.26
CA LYS A 257 -64.35 -22.50 -22.52
C LYS A 257 -64.68 -22.90 -23.96
N GLU A 258 -65.23 -24.10 -24.14
CA GLU A 258 -66.27 -24.44 -25.11
C GLU A 258 -66.56 -25.95 -25.06
N ILE A 259 -67.29 -26.37 -24.03
CA ILE A 259 -68.19 -27.54 -24.10
C ILE A 259 -69.48 -27.13 -23.39
N LYS A 260 -70.45 -26.68 -24.18
CA LYS A 260 -71.91 -26.50 -23.99
C LYS A 260 -72.37 -25.93 -25.34
N ASN A 261 -73.35 -26.39 -26.09
CA ASN A 261 -74.36 -27.44 -26.02
C ASN A 261 -74.84 -27.67 -27.48
N ASP A 262 -75.58 -28.75 -27.67
CA ASP A 262 -76.42 -29.13 -28.84
C ASP A 262 -75.75 -29.84 -30.03
#